data_AF-A0A177WIH4-F1
#
_entry.id   AF-A0A177WIH4-F1
#
_cell.length_a   1.000
_cell.length_b   1.000
_cell.length_c   1.000
_cell.angle_alpha   90.00
_cell.angle_beta   90.00
_cell.angle_gamma   90.00
#
_symmetry.space_group_name_H-M   'P 1'
#
loop_
_entity.id
_entity.type
_entity.pdbx_description
1 polymer ?
#
loop_
_entity_poly.entity_id
_entity_poly.type
_entity_poly.pdbx_seq_one_letter_code
_entity_poly.pdbx_strand_id
1 'polypeptide(L)'
;MVETKKIERQQLFQKAVTLLKEEEEQDIKQRYNVPFEWHKTDINNIMWGIWAPKTKNLGLIRIPSFALQDEIDAKTISIAALKILRKLMVNELKDTTSIVIDVRGNNGGSVLLERVLPQLFMPDYKPIRGQGVANKVTNAIMRGSLSSTLQRHSSQKSTSKLDDESDYKPIYVPNDFELLSGPQVTVGQAYVRPVGIFSDGRCTSACESLLADFQDLYGDVIFGEDIQSAGAGATSFHISTEIETELPKMFPPIPYRQELFYFSGKAITEPMTGVYRHDIRVGVHDGQKIEDIGVKTNYVIRPRLEDLVPYNGNYPSEHHQFDSISDLLYGFGIETGRFDLHFIAEPFTLVVPVGNFDIVAETQGMDEFIVASEHGKTIAHVKNVPTKRGEFRIPCSPVQPGISEGRIIISGLKKGKVLMRTIREVKHQPTLPSYIHLSIDTPQFKLQNKNAGTGIKHAGKSTDIQGWNYHSGGWRFGNGLISKN
;
A
#
# COMPACT_ATOMS: atom_id res chain seq x y z
N MET A 1 -25.04 59.71 -21.03
CA MET A 1 -25.73 58.71 -20.18
C MET A 1 -25.25 57.27 -20.42
N VAL A 2 -25.02 56.85 -21.68
CA VAL A 2 -24.48 55.50 -22.00
C VAL A 2 -22.99 55.36 -21.63
N GLU A 3 -22.21 56.42 -21.81
CA GLU A 3 -20.77 56.44 -21.56
C GLU A 3 -20.42 56.41 -20.07
N THR A 4 -21.20 57.11 -19.25
CA THR A 4 -21.09 57.12 -17.78
C THR A 4 -21.29 55.72 -17.18
N LYS A 5 -22.29 54.97 -17.67
CA LYS A 5 -22.55 53.59 -17.23
C LYS A 5 -21.44 52.61 -17.64
N LYS A 6 -20.72 52.89 -18.73
CA LYS A 6 -19.60 52.06 -19.19
C LYS A 6 -18.38 52.23 -18.27
N ILE A 7 -18.11 53.46 -17.86
CA ILE A 7 -17.02 53.80 -16.92
C ILE A 7 -17.28 53.19 -15.54
N GLU A 8 -18.51 53.30 -15.01
CA GLU A 8 -18.88 52.69 -13.72
C GLU A 8 -18.71 51.17 -13.72
N ARG A 9 -19.08 50.50 -14.82
CA ARG A 9 -18.96 49.04 -14.94
C ARG A 9 -17.50 48.58 -15.00
N GLN A 10 -16.64 49.37 -15.63
CA GLN A 10 -15.20 49.09 -15.74
C GLN A 10 -14.49 49.29 -14.39
N GLN A 11 -14.91 50.30 -13.62
CA GLN A 11 -14.42 50.52 -12.25
C GLN A 11 -14.88 49.42 -11.28
N LEU A 12 -16.14 48.96 -11.38
CA LEU A 12 -16.64 47.83 -10.61
C LEU A 12 -15.91 46.52 -10.92
N PHE A 13 -15.63 46.26 -12.20
CA PHE A 13 -14.85 45.09 -12.61
C PHE A 13 -13.42 45.14 -12.06
N GLN A 14 -12.75 46.29 -12.16
CA GLN A 14 -11.39 46.44 -11.64
C GLN A 14 -11.34 46.27 -10.11
N LYS A 15 -12.34 46.80 -9.39
CA LYS A 15 -12.47 46.64 -7.95
C LYS A 15 -12.71 45.17 -7.55
N ALA A 16 -13.53 44.44 -8.31
CA ALA A 16 -13.75 43.00 -8.09
C ALA A 16 -12.48 42.17 -8.34
N VAL A 17 -11.71 42.50 -9.38
CA VAL A 17 -10.42 41.84 -9.66
C VAL A 17 -9.40 42.13 -8.54
N THR A 18 -9.36 43.36 -8.01
CA THR A 18 -8.49 43.71 -6.88
C THR A 18 -8.91 42.96 -5.61
N LEU A 19 -10.20 42.91 -5.28
CA LEU A 19 -10.70 42.18 -4.12
C LEU A 19 -10.41 40.68 -4.19
N LEU A 20 -10.59 40.07 -5.37
CA LEU A 20 -10.24 38.66 -5.58
C LEU A 20 -8.74 38.40 -5.39
N LYS A 21 -7.88 39.32 -5.86
CA LYS A 21 -6.43 39.22 -5.62
C LYS A 21 -6.08 39.42 -4.15
N GLU A 22 -6.75 40.33 -3.45
CA GLU A 22 -6.52 40.57 -2.02
C GLU A 22 -7.00 39.40 -1.16
N GLU A 23 -8.14 38.78 -1.49
CA GLU A 23 -8.63 37.55 -0.85
C GLU A 23 -7.69 36.36 -1.11
N GLU A 24 -7.26 36.20 -2.37
CA GLU A 24 -6.29 35.17 -2.75
C GLU A 24 -4.96 35.39 -2.01
N GLU A 25 -4.47 36.62 -1.91
CA GLU A 25 -3.23 36.98 -1.20
C GLU A 25 -3.36 36.85 0.33
N GLN A 26 -4.54 37.07 0.91
CA GLN A 26 -4.80 36.83 2.33
C GLN A 26 -4.92 35.34 2.68
N ASP A 27 -5.59 34.53 1.84
CA ASP A 27 -5.64 33.07 1.99
C ASP A 27 -4.23 32.46 1.87
N ILE A 28 -3.47 32.94 0.87
CA ILE A 28 -2.03 32.70 0.67
C ILE A 28 -1.25 33.04 1.95
N LYS A 29 -1.37 34.25 2.51
CA LYS A 29 -0.66 34.66 3.75
C LYS A 29 -1.07 33.86 4.98
N GLN A 30 -2.33 33.43 5.10
CA GLN A 30 -2.78 32.58 6.20
C GLN A 30 -2.24 31.14 6.10
N ARG A 31 -2.08 30.59 4.90
CA ARG A 31 -1.46 29.28 4.67
C ARG A 31 0.05 29.26 4.91
N TYR A 32 0.73 30.40 4.78
CA TYR A 32 2.20 30.52 4.87
C TYR A 32 2.79 30.68 6.27
N ASN A 33 1.94 30.84 7.30
CA ASN A 33 2.39 31.04 8.68
C ASN A 33 2.23 29.79 9.55
N VAL A 34 1.88 28.64 8.98
CA VAL A 34 1.79 27.39 9.73
C VAL A 34 3.12 26.65 9.59
N PRO A 35 3.88 26.47 10.68
CA PRO A 35 5.06 25.61 10.64
C PRO A 35 4.63 24.21 10.20
N PHE A 36 5.40 23.59 9.31
CA PHE A 36 5.15 22.22 8.91
C PHE A 36 5.12 21.30 10.14
N GLU A 37 4.08 20.47 10.24
CA GLU A 37 3.87 19.56 11.35
C GLU A 37 3.73 18.12 10.84
N TRP A 38 4.39 17.19 11.53
CA TRP A 38 4.17 15.76 11.33
C TRP A 38 2.97 15.27 12.14
N HIS A 39 1.98 14.74 11.45
CA HIS A 39 0.87 14.02 12.05
C HIS A 39 1.22 12.54 12.19
N LYS A 40 1.04 12.00 13.40
CA LYS A 40 1.21 10.56 13.66
C LYS A 40 -0.03 9.80 13.20
N THR A 41 0.17 8.54 12.82
CA THR A 41 -0.93 7.58 12.63
C THR A 41 -1.06 6.64 13.83
N ASP A 42 -2.08 5.79 13.82
CA ASP A 42 -2.26 4.73 14.81
C ASP A 42 -1.21 3.61 14.71
N ILE A 43 -0.33 3.64 13.70
CA ILE A 43 0.80 2.74 13.54
C ILE A 43 2.09 3.50 13.76
N ASN A 44 2.93 2.98 14.68
CA ASN A 44 4.24 3.55 14.93
C ASN A 44 5.07 3.57 13.64
N ASN A 45 5.98 4.55 13.53
CA ASN A 45 6.83 4.71 12.36
C ASN A 45 6.05 4.97 11.06
N ILE A 46 4.80 5.43 11.12
CA ILE A 46 4.11 6.05 9.99
C ILE A 46 3.61 7.41 10.41
N MET A 47 4.17 8.45 9.80
CA MET A 47 3.78 9.84 9.97
C MET A 47 3.48 10.46 8.61
N TRP A 48 2.71 11.54 8.59
CA TRP A 48 2.39 12.24 7.36
C TRP A 48 2.27 13.75 7.59
N GLY A 49 2.26 14.51 6.51
CA GLY A 49 1.98 15.94 6.53
C GLY A 49 1.85 16.47 5.11
N ILE A 50 1.56 17.75 4.97
CA ILE A 50 1.52 18.42 3.66
C ILE A 50 2.50 19.59 3.69
N TRP A 51 3.51 19.52 2.82
CA TRP A 51 4.41 20.63 2.55
C TRP A 51 3.76 21.54 1.50
N ALA A 52 3.20 22.66 1.96
CA ALA A 52 2.48 23.62 1.11
C ALA A 52 2.97 25.08 1.22
N PRO A 53 4.29 25.35 1.19
CA PRO A 53 4.73 26.73 1.01
C PRO A 53 4.40 27.24 -0.39
N LYS A 54 4.05 28.52 -0.49
CA LYS A 54 3.77 29.18 -1.78
C LYS A 54 2.75 28.41 -2.63
N THR A 55 3.19 27.96 -3.80
CA THR A 55 2.38 27.22 -4.77
C THR A 55 2.60 25.71 -4.70
N LYS A 56 3.41 25.22 -3.75
CA LYS A 56 3.65 23.78 -3.58
C LYS A 56 2.47 23.12 -2.88
N ASN A 57 2.33 21.82 -3.11
CA ASN A 57 1.29 20.99 -2.49
C ASN A 57 1.76 19.54 -2.46
N LEU A 58 2.84 19.31 -1.74
CA LEU A 58 3.53 18.03 -1.67
C LEU A 58 3.06 17.26 -0.42
N GLY A 59 2.44 16.11 -0.62
CA GLY A 59 2.17 15.17 0.46
C GLY A 59 3.45 14.50 0.93
N LEU A 60 3.66 14.43 2.23
CA LEU A 60 4.79 13.75 2.85
C LEU A 60 4.28 12.53 3.62
N ILE A 61 4.92 11.38 3.42
CA ILE A 61 4.73 10.18 4.24
C ILE A 61 6.09 9.78 4.76
N ARG A 62 6.30 9.77 6.08
CA ARG A 62 7.57 9.38 6.68
C ARG A 62 7.47 8.00 7.30
N ILE A 63 8.37 7.12 6.88
CA ILE A 63 8.52 5.75 7.38
C ILE A 63 9.98 5.55 7.80
N PRO A 64 10.36 5.89 9.05
CA PRO A 64 11.74 5.78 9.52
C PRO A 64 12.17 4.35 9.82
N SER A 65 11.25 3.37 9.76
CA SER A 65 11.54 1.94 9.90
C SER A 65 10.35 1.12 9.40
N PHE A 66 10.60 -0.01 8.74
CA PHE A 66 9.56 -1.01 8.47
C PHE A 66 9.35 -1.99 9.63
N ALA A 67 10.08 -1.85 10.74
CA ALA A 67 9.74 -2.48 12.01
C ALA A 67 8.65 -1.64 12.68
N LEU A 68 7.39 -2.00 12.42
CA LEU A 68 6.24 -1.17 12.80
C LEU A 68 5.78 -1.36 14.23
N GLN A 69 5.83 -2.59 14.77
CA GLN A 69 5.43 -2.87 16.15
C GLN A 69 5.93 -4.25 16.59
N ASP A 70 6.48 -4.36 17.79
CA ASP A 70 7.13 -5.60 18.26
C ASP A 70 6.13 -6.66 18.76
N GLU A 71 4.94 -6.25 19.23
CA GLU A 71 3.97 -7.14 19.88
C GLU A 71 2.88 -7.70 18.94
N ILE A 72 2.81 -7.22 17.69
CA ILE A 72 1.82 -7.66 16.70
C ILE A 72 2.53 -8.47 15.63
N ASP A 73 1.90 -9.57 15.19
CA ASP A 73 2.46 -10.35 14.10
C ASP A 73 2.72 -9.50 12.85
N ALA A 74 3.87 -9.72 12.21
CA ALA A 74 4.36 -8.89 11.10
C ALA A 74 3.37 -8.80 9.94
N LYS A 75 2.55 -9.84 9.71
CA LYS A 75 1.59 -9.87 8.62
C LYS A 75 0.41 -8.93 8.92
N THR A 76 -0.18 -9.05 10.09
CA THR A 76 -1.31 -8.23 10.53
C THR A 76 -0.94 -6.76 10.57
N ILE A 77 0.21 -6.40 11.17
CA ILE A 77 0.64 -5.01 11.24
C ILE A 77 0.94 -4.42 9.85
N SER A 78 1.51 -5.21 8.93
CA SER A 78 1.76 -4.74 7.56
C SER A 78 0.48 -4.52 6.76
N ILE A 79 -0.53 -5.38 6.94
CA ILE A 79 -1.85 -5.19 6.32
C ILE A 79 -2.54 -3.95 6.90
N ALA A 80 -2.46 -3.75 8.21
CA ALA A 80 -3.00 -2.56 8.87
C ALA A 80 -2.31 -1.28 8.36
N ALA A 81 -0.97 -1.30 8.21
CA ALA A 81 -0.19 -0.21 7.65
C ALA A 81 -0.60 0.11 6.21
N LEU A 82 -0.74 -0.90 5.36
CA LEU A 82 -1.21 -0.72 3.99
C LEU A 82 -2.59 -0.05 3.93
N LYS A 83 -3.51 -0.44 4.82
CA LYS A 83 -4.85 0.15 4.93
C LYS A 83 -4.81 1.60 5.42
N ILE A 84 -3.97 1.90 6.40
CA ILE A 84 -3.77 3.27 6.90
C ILE A 84 -3.18 4.16 5.80
N LEU A 85 -2.15 3.69 5.10
CA LEU A 85 -1.55 4.41 3.99
C LEU A 85 -2.58 4.67 2.88
N ARG A 86 -3.38 3.66 2.50
CA ARG A 86 -4.52 3.84 1.58
C ARG A 86 -5.46 4.94 2.06
N LYS A 87 -5.88 4.88 3.33
CA LYS A 87 -6.78 5.88 3.93
C LYS A 87 -6.19 7.28 3.86
N LEU A 88 -4.90 7.45 4.14
CA LEU A 88 -4.21 8.73 4.01
C LEU A 88 -4.28 9.26 2.58
N MET A 89 -3.98 8.42 1.58
CA MET A 89 -4.01 8.84 0.17
C MET A 89 -5.39 9.30 -0.32
N VAL A 90 -6.45 8.64 0.14
CA VAL A 90 -7.82 8.90 -0.36
C VAL A 90 -8.57 9.97 0.45
N ASN A 91 -8.14 10.27 1.68
CA ASN A 91 -8.80 11.27 2.52
C ASN A 91 -7.95 12.53 2.71
N GLU A 92 -6.71 12.37 3.18
CA GLU A 92 -5.87 13.49 3.63
C GLU A 92 -5.03 14.05 2.47
N LEU A 93 -4.39 13.15 1.71
CA LEU A 93 -3.45 13.51 0.65
C LEU A 93 -4.10 13.58 -0.73
N LYS A 94 -5.42 13.37 -0.84
CA LYS A 94 -6.13 13.29 -2.13
C LYS A 94 -5.99 14.52 -3.01
N ASP A 95 -5.80 15.68 -2.38
CA ASP A 95 -5.72 16.98 -3.03
C ASP A 95 -4.29 17.43 -3.28
N THR A 96 -3.29 16.65 -2.84
CA THR A 96 -1.88 16.92 -3.12
C THR A 96 -1.56 16.74 -4.60
N THR A 97 -0.59 17.49 -5.10
CA THR A 97 -0.12 17.40 -6.50
C THR A 97 0.87 16.27 -6.70
N SER A 98 1.55 15.87 -5.64
CA SER A 98 2.52 14.76 -5.61
C SER A 98 2.71 14.27 -4.18
N ILE A 99 3.29 13.08 -4.02
CA ILE A 99 3.71 12.53 -2.72
C ILE A 99 5.21 12.21 -2.75
N VAL A 100 5.90 12.41 -1.62
CA VAL A 100 7.19 11.77 -1.38
C VAL A 100 7.12 10.89 -0.12
N ILE A 101 7.69 9.69 -0.23
CA ILE A 101 7.86 8.77 0.88
C ILE A 101 9.26 8.99 1.45
N ASP A 102 9.36 9.61 2.62
CA ASP A 102 10.63 9.86 3.32
C ASP A 102 11.01 8.63 4.16
N VAL A 103 12.04 7.92 3.71
CA VAL A 103 12.62 6.72 4.33
C VAL A 103 14.06 6.96 4.80
N ARG A 104 14.49 8.22 4.97
CA ARG A 104 15.81 8.51 5.53
C ARG A 104 15.98 7.90 6.93
N GLY A 105 17.10 7.23 7.15
CA GLY A 105 17.40 6.51 8.39
C GLY A 105 16.69 5.16 8.54
N ASN A 106 15.99 4.66 7.51
CA ASN A 106 15.23 3.41 7.58
C ASN A 106 16.12 2.18 7.40
N ASN A 107 16.34 1.46 8.49
CA ASN A 107 17.18 0.26 8.50
C ASN A 107 16.45 -1.04 8.04
N GLY A 108 15.33 -0.92 7.33
CA GLY A 108 14.51 -2.04 6.87
C GLY A 108 13.46 -2.51 7.88
N GLY A 109 13.09 -3.80 7.83
CA GLY A 109 12.06 -4.40 8.68
C GLY A 109 11.09 -5.31 7.93
N SER A 110 9.80 -4.99 7.94
CA SER A 110 8.77 -5.80 7.29
C SER A 110 8.93 -5.85 5.77
N VAL A 111 9.46 -6.96 5.28
CA VAL A 111 9.49 -7.34 3.87
C VAL A 111 8.06 -7.41 3.28
N LEU A 112 7.05 -7.78 4.06
CA LEU A 112 5.68 -7.80 3.55
C LEU A 112 5.20 -6.39 3.21
N LEU A 113 5.39 -5.42 4.12
CA LEU A 113 4.96 -4.04 3.87
C LEU A 113 5.69 -3.45 2.68
N GLU A 114 7.02 -3.62 2.64
CA GLU A 114 7.87 -3.23 1.51
C GLU A 114 7.31 -3.74 0.19
N ARG A 115 7.00 -5.03 0.08
CA ARG A 115 6.48 -5.60 -1.17
C ARG A 115 5.08 -5.15 -1.53
N VAL A 116 4.26 -4.73 -0.58
CA VAL A 116 2.84 -4.43 -0.86
C VAL A 116 2.60 -2.93 -0.97
N LEU A 117 3.53 -2.10 -0.51
CA LEU A 117 3.42 -0.64 -0.57
C LEU A 117 3.42 -0.09 -2.01
N PRO A 118 4.32 -0.51 -2.93
CA PRO A 118 4.34 -0.02 -4.31
C PRO A 118 3.02 -0.15 -5.07
N GLN A 119 2.22 -1.17 -4.76
CA GLN A 119 0.93 -1.39 -5.43
C GLN A 119 -0.02 -0.19 -5.28
N LEU A 120 0.15 0.64 -4.25
CA LEU A 120 -0.64 1.84 -4.02
C LEU A 120 -0.37 2.93 -5.07
N PHE A 121 0.73 2.82 -5.81
CA PHE A 121 1.24 3.85 -6.70
C PHE A 121 1.44 3.36 -8.15
N MET A 122 1.63 2.07 -8.35
CA MET A 122 1.94 1.49 -9.66
C MET A 122 0.87 0.52 -10.15
N PRO A 123 0.42 0.62 -11.42
CA PRO A 123 -0.38 -0.44 -12.01
C PRO A 123 0.50 -1.67 -12.24
N ASP A 124 -0.04 -2.86 -12.04
CA ASP A 124 0.61 -4.13 -12.41
C ASP A 124 1.98 -4.37 -11.78
N TYR A 125 2.11 -3.90 -10.55
CA TYR A 125 3.30 -4.06 -9.75
C TYR A 125 3.73 -5.53 -9.63
N LYS A 126 4.99 -5.80 -9.96
CA LYS A 126 5.67 -7.07 -9.77
C LYS A 126 6.94 -6.81 -8.97
N PRO A 127 7.03 -7.27 -7.72
CA PRO A 127 8.17 -6.96 -6.86
C PRO A 127 9.46 -7.56 -7.38
N ILE A 128 10.57 -7.01 -6.89
CA ILE A 128 11.90 -7.63 -6.96
C ILE A 128 11.89 -9.12 -6.56
N ARG A 129 12.88 -9.86 -7.07
CA ARG A 129 12.99 -11.31 -6.91
C ARG A 129 14.06 -11.68 -5.89
N GLY A 130 13.87 -12.77 -5.16
CA GLY A 130 14.93 -13.36 -4.34
C GLY A 130 15.73 -14.37 -5.16
N GLN A 131 17.05 -14.31 -5.09
CA GLN A 131 17.94 -15.37 -5.56
C GLN A 131 18.71 -15.95 -4.38
N GLY A 132 18.69 -17.27 -4.27
CA GLY A 132 19.46 -18.02 -3.27
C GLY A 132 20.25 -19.13 -3.93
N VAL A 133 20.84 -19.98 -3.11
CA VAL A 133 21.56 -21.17 -3.57
C VAL A 133 20.83 -22.42 -3.12
N ALA A 134 20.58 -23.34 -4.05
CA ALA A 134 20.03 -24.66 -3.72
C ALA A 134 21.06 -25.46 -2.91
N ASN A 135 20.78 -25.62 -1.62
CA ASN A 135 21.55 -26.47 -0.72
C ASN A 135 20.67 -26.91 0.47
N LYS A 136 21.16 -27.86 1.27
CA LYS A 136 20.43 -28.42 2.42
C LYS A 136 19.98 -27.37 3.43
N VAL A 137 20.80 -26.34 3.65
CA VAL A 137 20.52 -25.26 4.61
C VAL A 137 19.38 -24.37 4.10
N THR A 138 19.49 -23.85 2.88
CA THR A 138 18.42 -23.04 2.25
C THR A 138 17.12 -23.83 2.19
N ASN A 139 17.18 -25.12 1.87
CA ASN A 139 15.99 -25.97 1.82
C ASN A 139 15.35 -26.16 3.19
N ALA A 140 16.16 -26.37 4.23
CA ALA A 140 15.67 -26.52 5.59
C ALA A 140 15.01 -25.23 6.10
N ILE A 141 15.62 -24.07 5.80
CA ILE A 141 15.06 -22.74 6.08
C ILE A 141 13.72 -22.56 5.34
N MET A 142 13.67 -22.87 4.04
CA MET A 142 12.47 -22.68 3.20
C MET A 142 11.35 -23.68 3.48
N ARG A 143 11.65 -24.89 3.99
CA ARG A 143 10.65 -25.92 4.33
C ARG A 143 9.97 -25.69 5.68
N GLY A 144 10.35 -24.65 6.43
CA GLY A 144 9.71 -24.32 7.70
C GLY A 144 9.99 -25.33 8.81
N SER A 145 11.14 -26.02 8.77
CA SER A 145 11.63 -26.83 9.90
C SER A 145 12.05 -25.98 11.10
N LEU A 146 12.03 -24.65 10.96
CA LEU A 146 12.46 -23.69 11.96
C LEU A 146 11.22 -23.04 12.61
N SER A 147 11.18 -22.94 13.94
CA SER A 147 10.08 -22.29 14.67
C SER A 147 10.04 -20.79 14.37
N SER A 148 8.83 -20.25 14.51
CA SER A 148 8.31 -18.87 14.35
C SER A 148 9.18 -17.70 13.84
N THR A 149 10.46 -17.59 14.19
CA THR A 149 11.34 -16.46 13.82
C THR A 149 11.72 -16.48 12.32
N LEU A 150 11.84 -17.68 11.72
CA LEU A 150 12.14 -17.88 10.29
C LEU A 150 10.96 -18.43 9.47
N GLN A 151 9.81 -18.65 10.11
CA GLN A 151 8.58 -19.15 9.47
C GLN A 151 7.93 -18.14 8.49
N ARG A 152 8.65 -17.08 8.11
CA ARG A 152 8.22 -16.04 7.17
C ARG A 152 8.24 -16.47 5.70
N HIS A 153 8.82 -17.63 5.37
CA HIS A 153 9.08 -18.03 3.97
C HIS A 153 8.58 -19.44 3.58
N SER A 154 7.82 -20.12 4.45
CA SER A 154 7.43 -21.50 4.17
C SER A 154 6.39 -21.58 3.05
N SER A 155 6.80 -22.05 1.88
CA SER A 155 5.87 -22.52 0.84
C SER A 155 6.11 -23.98 0.53
N GLN A 156 5.16 -24.83 0.94
CA GLN A 156 5.15 -26.25 0.57
C GLN A 156 5.11 -26.49 -0.95
N LYS A 157 4.79 -25.47 -1.76
CA LYS A 157 4.62 -25.59 -3.22
C LYS A 157 5.90 -25.47 -4.05
N SER A 158 6.98 -24.88 -3.52
CA SER A 158 8.22 -24.65 -4.27
C SER A 158 9.30 -25.72 -4.04
N THR A 159 9.07 -26.66 -3.13
CA THR A 159 10.14 -27.45 -2.53
C THR A 159 10.52 -28.72 -3.28
N SER A 160 9.78 -29.12 -4.32
CA SER A 160 10.04 -30.36 -5.06
C SER A 160 11.26 -30.30 -5.99
N LYS A 161 11.76 -29.10 -6.34
CA LYS A 161 12.94 -28.91 -7.20
C LYS A 161 14.24 -28.64 -6.44
N LEU A 162 14.15 -28.60 -5.11
CA LEU A 162 15.26 -28.22 -4.25
C LEU A 162 16.06 -29.42 -3.73
N ASP A 163 15.55 -30.64 -3.89
CA ASP A 163 16.15 -31.88 -3.37
C ASP A 163 17.43 -32.34 -4.09
N ASP A 164 17.88 -31.65 -5.14
CA ASP A 164 19.12 -32.00 -5.83
C ASP A 164 20.33 -31.42 -5.07
N GLU A 165 20.96 -32.26 -4.24
CA GLU A 165 22.06 -31.90 -3.33
C GLU A 165 23.36 -31.46 -4.02
N SER A 166 23.39 -31.37 -5.35
CA SER A 166 24.63 -31.57 -6.11
C SER A 166 25.35 -30.32 -6.62
N ASP A 167 24.75 -29.12 -6.79
CA ASP A 167 25.41 -28.11 -7.65
C ASP A 167 25.44 -26.62 -7.23
N TYR A 168 25.08 -26.22 -5.99
CA TYR A 168 25.08 -24.80 -5.59
C TYR A 168 24.43 -23.87 -6.66
N LYS A 169 23.41 -24.37 -7.38
CA LYS A 169 22.81 -23.65 -8.49
C LYS A 169 22.01 -22.46 -7.97
N PRO A 170 22.06 -21.29 -8.66
CA PRO A 170 21.15 -20.20 -8.37
C PRO A 170 19.71 -20.67 -8.48
N ILE A 171 18.93 -20.43 -7.44
CA ILE A 171 17.49 -20.66 -7.42
C ILE A 171 16.77 -19.35 -7.23
N TYR A 172 15.66 -19.19 -7.94
CA TYR A 172 14.71 -18.15 -7.60
C TYR A 172 13.92 -18.60 -6.39
N VAL A 173 14.12 -17.90 -5.29
CA VAL A 173 13.34 -18.09 -4.08
C VAL A 173 11.99 -17.43 -4.33
N PRO A 174 10.86 -18.16 -4.22
CA PRO A 174 9.54 -17.55 -4.36
C PRO A 174 9.46 -16.31 -3.48
N ASN A 175 9.02 -15.20 -4.06
CA ASN A 175 8.86 -13.99 -3.28
C ASN A 175 7.69 -14.20 -2.29
N ASP A 176 7.78 -13.65 -1.08
CA ASP A 176 6.68 -13.73 -0.12
C ASP A 176 5.44 -12.98 -0.64
N PHE A 177 5.60 -12.15 -1.68
CA PHE A 177 4.47 -11.51 -2.35
C PHE A 177 3.57 -12.56 -3.03
N GLU A 178 4.07 -13.48 -3.84
CA GLU A 178 3.26 -14.56 -4.45
C GLU A 178 2.66 -15.50 -3.40
N LEU A 179 3.32 -15.63 -2.24
CA LEU A 179 2.87 -16.44 -1.11
C LEU A 179 1.81 -15.74 -0.25
N LEU A 180 1.80 -14.41 -0.24
CA LEU A 180 0.93 -13.57 0.60
C LEU A 180 -0.03 -12.69 -0.21
N SER A 181 0.03 -12.70 -1.55
CA SER A 181 -0.83 -11.99 -2.51
C SER A 181 -2.26 -12.56 -2.57
N GLY A 182 -2.71 -13.15 -1.47
CA GLY A 182 -4.11 -13.48 -1.27
C GLY A 182 -4.97 -12.21 -1.27
N PRO A 183 -6.29 -12.37 -1.39
CA PRO A 183 -7.23 -11.26 -1.48
C PRO A 183 -7.11 -10.18 -0.42
N GLN A 184 -6.59 -10.54 0.76
CA GLN A 184 -6.47 -9.65 1.90
C GLN A 184 -5.34 -8.61 1.79
N VAL A 185 -4.40 -8.78 0.85
CA VAL A 185 -3.18 -7.97 0.74
C VAL A 185 -3.12 -7.18 -0.57
N THR A 186 -3.86 -7.62 -1.60
CA THR A 186 -3.92 -6.91 -2.88
C THR A 186 -5.05 -5.86 -2.88
N VAL A 187 -4.68 -4.59 -2.77
CA VAL A 187 -5.59 -3.44 -2.76
C VAL A 187 -5.49 -2.60 -4.05
N GLY A 188 -4.38 -2.74 -4.80
CA GLY A 188 -4.09 -1.94 -6.00
C GLY A 188 -3.90 -0.45 -5.69
N GLN A 189 -3.87 0.37 -6.75
CA GLN A 189 -3.51 1.79 -6.61
C GLN A 189 -4.49 2.59 -5.75
N ALA A 190 -3.97 3.53 -4.99
CA ALA A 190 -4.72 4.50 -4.21
C ALA A 190 -4.37 5.94 -4.60
N TYR A 191 -3.19 6.14 -5.20
CA TYR A 191 -2.72 7.44 -5.65
C TYR A 191 -2.12 7.33 -7.05
N VAL A 192 -2.53 8.22 -7.95
CA VAL A 192 -2.22 8.15 -9.40
C VAL A 192 -1.29 9.27 -9.88
N ARG A 193 -1.14 10.32 -9.07
CA ARG A 193 -0.25 11.46 -9.33
C ARG A 193 1.21 11.08 -9.03
N PRO A 194 2.18 11.95 -9.36
CA PRO A 194 3.60 11.69 -9.15
C PRO A 194 3.92 11.29 -7.71
N VAL A 195 4.73 10.25 -7.56
CA VAL A 195 5.27 9.80 -6.28
C VAL A 195 6.76 9.60 -6.41
N GLY A 196 7.53 9.99 -5.39
CA GLY A 196 8.93 9.63 -5.27
C GLY A 196 9.28 9.11 -3.88
N ILE A 197 10.53 8.66 -3.73
CA ILE A 197 11.08 8.22 -2.45
C ILE A 197 12.27 9.10 -2.11
N PHE A 198 12.38 9.50 -0.85
CA PHE A 198 13.50 10.27 -0.32
C PHE A 198 14.27 9.45 0.71
N SER A 199 15.55 9.18 0.45
CA SER A 199 16.39 8.27 1.24
C SER A 199 17.76 8.87 1.58
N ASP A 200 18.55 8.11 2.32
CA ASP A 200 19.95 8.39 2.63
C ASP A 200 20.75 7.07 2.59
N GLY A 201 22.06 7.15 2.86
CA GLY A 201 22.97 6.00 2.89
C GLY A 201 22.68 5.01 4.03
N ARG A 202 21.73 5.32 4.91
CA ARG A 202 21.28 4.42 6.00
C ARG A 202 20.10 3.55 5.60
N CYS A 203 19.54 3.76 4.41
CA CYS A 203 18.53 2.89 3.83
C CYS A 203 19.13 1.50 3.59
N THR A 204 18.68 0.49 4.36
CA THR A 204 19.17 -0.89 4.29
C THR A 204 18.02 -1.90 4.15
N SER A 205 18.33 -3.09 3.65
CA SER A 205 17.38 -4.22 3.62
C SER A 205 16.08 -3.87 2.87
N ALA A 206 14.92 -4.09 3.48
CA ALA A 206 13.62 -3.76 2.90
C ALA A 206 13.49 -2.29 2.44
N CYS A 207 14.25 -1.36 3.02
CA CYS A 207 14.30 0.01 2.50
C CYS A 207 14.85 0.05 1.07
N GLU A 208 15.94 -0.67 0.78
CA GLU A 208 16.57 -0.69 -0.53
C GLU A 208 15.75 -1.45 -1.57
N SER A 209 15.07 -2.51 -1.14
CA SER A 209 14.11 -3.22 -1.96
C SER A 209 13.02 -2.27 -2.50
N LEU A 210 12.46 -1.43 -1.62
CA LEU A 210 11.49 -0.40 -2.01
C LEU A 210 12.07 0.62 -2.99
N LEU A 211 13.30 1.11 -2.73
CA LEU A 211 13.99 2.03 -3.65
C LEU A 211 14.17 1.41 -5.04
N ALA A 212 14.61 0.15 -5.08
CA ALA A 212 14.83 -0.59 -6.31
C ALA A 212 13.51 -0.75 -7.08
N ASP A 213 12.43 -1.17 -6.44
CA ASP A 213 11.12 -1.34 -7.08
C ASP A 213 10.60 -0.04 -7.72
N PHE A 214 10.75 1.10 -7.05
CA PHE A 214 10.39 2.40 -7.63
C PHE A 214 11.27 2.79 -8.80
N GLN A 215 12.59 2.66 -8.66
CA GLN A 215 13.52 2.99 -9.74
C GLN A 215 13.34 2.07 -10.95
N ASP A 216 13.02 0.79 -10.72
CA ASP A 216 12.93 -0.24 -11.75
C ASP A 216 11.62 -0.21 -12.54
N LEU A 217 10.52 0.16 -11.88
CA LEU A 217 9.16 -0.01 -12.40
C LEU A 217 8.38 1.30 -12.56
N TYR A 218 8.74 2.35 -11.81
CA TYR A 218 8.04 3.63 -11.84
C TYR A 218 8.81 4.71 -12.60
N GLY A 219 10.14 4.74 -12.44
CA GLY A 219 11.04 5.65 -13.13
C GLY A 219 12.02 6.36 -12.18
N ASP A 220 12.67 7.39 -12.69
CA ASP A 220 13.71 8.14 -11.97
C ASP A 220 13.11 9.10 -10.93
N VAL A 221 12.67 8.55 -9.80
CA VAL A 221 12.02 9.28 -8.69
C VAL A 221 12.66 9.03 -7.33
N ILE A 222 13.92 8.57 -7.31
CA ILE A 222 14.69 8.38 -6.09
C ILE A 222 15.49 9.65 -5.78
N PHE A 223 15.10 10.33 -4.71
CA PHE A 223 15.80 11.46 -4.13
C PHE A 223 16.64 10.95 -2.97
N GLY A 224 17.81 11.54 -2.73
CA GLY A 224 18.60 11.14 -1.58
C GLY A 224 19.64 12.15 -1.13
N GLU A 225 20.00 12.09 0.14
CA GLU A 225 21.09 12.91 0.69
C GLU A 225 22.46 12.35 0.29
N ASP A 226 22.52 11.03 0.15
CA ASP A 226 23.67 10.28 -0.34
C ASP A 226 23.46 9.82 -1.79
N ILE A 227 24.57 9.52 -2.46
CA ILE A 227 24.55 9.09 -3.87
C ILE A 227 23.96 7.69 -4.06
N GLN A 228 23.85 6.92 -2.97
CA GLN A 228 23.56 5.49 -2.97
C GLN A 228 23.13 5.05 -1.56
N SER A 229 22.28 4.02 -1.50
CA SER A 229 21.90 3.33 -0.25
C SER A 229 23.00 2.38 0.24
N ALA A 230 22.77 1.63 1.32
CA ALA A 230 23.83 0.92 2.03
C ALA A 230 24.43 -0.32 1.34
N GLY A 231 23.71 -0.95 0.40
CA GLY A 231 24.13 -2.21 -0.23
C GLY A 231 23.83 -3.46 0.60
N ALA A 232 22.80 -3.42 1.45
CA ALA A 232 22.34 -4.51 2.32
C ALA A 232 21.10 -5.22 1.74
N GLY A 233 21.13 -5.51 0.44
CA GLY A 233 20.05 -6.15 -0.33
C GLY A 233 19.94 -7.66 -0.13
N ALA A 234 20.15 -8.16 1.08
CA ALA A 234 20.09 -9.58 1.40
C ALA A 234 19.22 -9.87 2.62
N THR A 235 18.65 -11.07 2.63
CA THR A 235 17.95 -11.56 3.82
C THR A 235 18.89 -12.40 4.65
N SER A 236 19.18 -11.88 5.83
CA SER A 236 20.04 -12.49 6.80
C SER A 236 19.26 -13.28 7.85
N PHE A 237 19.95 -14.19 8.52
CA PHE A 237 19.48 -14.87 9.71
C PHE A 237 20.59 -14.92 10.73
N HIS A 238 20.22 -14.79 11.99
CA HIS A 238 21.14 -15.01 13.10
C HIS A 238 21.31 -16.51 13.28
N ILE A 239 22.56 -16.98 13.29
CA ILE A 239 22.92 -18.31 13.78
C ILE A 239 22.78 -18.24 15.31
N SER A 240 21.52 -18.35 15.75
CA SER A 240 21.13 -18.32 17.15
C SER A 240 20.99 -19.73 17.68
N THR A 241 20.78 -19.83 19.00
CA THR A 241 20.41 -21.08 19.66
C THR A 241 19.19 -21.75 19.03
N GLU A 242 18.27 -21.00 18.41
CA GLU A 242 17.07 -21.55 17.75
C GLU A 242 17.46 -22.39 16.53
N ILE A 243 18.27 -21.84 15.61
CA ILE A 243 18.73 -22.57 14.43
C ILE A 243 19.64 -23.74 14.80
N GLU A 244 20.49 -23.57 15.81
CA GLU A 244 21.28 -24.68 16.36
C GLU A 244 20.38 -25.78 16.96
N THR A 245 19.28 -25.42 17.62
CA THR A 245 18.34 -26.38 18.22
C THR A 245 17.52 -27.12 17.17
N GLU A 246 17.13 -26.42 16.10
CA GLU A 246 16.20 -26.93 15.10
C GLU A 246 16.91 -27.62 13.93
N LEU A 247 18.14 -27.19 13.63
CA LEU A 247 19.01 -27.80 12.62
C LEU A 247 20.37 -28.21 13.21
N PRO A 248 20.43 -28.99 14.30
CA PRO A 248 21.67 -29.29 15.04
C PRO A 248 22.70 -30.07 14.22
N LYS A 249 22.25 -30.79 13.19
CA LYS A 249 23.15 -31.50 12.26
C LYS A 249 23.81 -30.57 11.24
N MET A 250 23.19 -29.43 10.94
CA MET A 250 23.70 -28.45 9.96
C MET A 250 24.41 -27.28 10.64
N PHE A 251 23.99 -26.94 11.86
CA PHE A 251 24.57 -25.90 12.70
C PHE A 251 24.98 -26.50 14.04
N PRO A 252 26.14 -27.19 14.10
CA PRO A 252 26.66 -27.68 15.37
C PRO A 252 26.96 -26.49 16.29
N PRO A 253 26.88 -26.65 17.63
CA PRO A 253 27.17 -25.58 18.57
C PRO A 253 28.52 -24.91 18.27
N ILE A 254 28.55 -23.58 18.27
CA ILE A 254 29.77 -22.82 18.01
C ILE A 254 30.87 -23.25 19.01
N PRO A 255 32.08 -23.62 18.54
CA PRO A 255 33.21 -23.91 19.43
C PRO A 255 33.52 -22.72 20.34
N TYR A 256 33.92 -22.97 21.58
CA TYR A 256 34.23 -21.95 22.58
C TYR A 256 33.04 -21.07 23.01
N ARG A 257 31.81 -21.59 22.86
CA ARG A 257 30.60 -20.85 23.22
C ARG A 257 30.67 -20.31 24.64
N GLN A 258 31.18 -21.05 25.62
CA GLN A 258 31.25 -20.63 27.03
C GLN A 258 32.27 -19.50 27.27
N GLU A 259 33.37 -19.53 26.53
CA GLU A 259 34.47 -18.56 26.57
C GLU A 259 34.11 -17.25 25.87
N LEU A 260 33.07 -17.27 25.02
CA LEU A 260 32.48 -16.11 24.35
C LEU A 260 31.31 -15.48 25.15
N PHE A 261 31.09 -15.84 26.43
CA PHE A 261 30.22 -15.09 27.37
C PHE A 261 31.06 -14.29 28.36
N TYR A 262 30.67 -13.04 28.65
CA TYR A 262 31.33 -12.22 29.67
C TYR A 262 30.88 -12.69 31.06
N PHE A 263 31.72 -12.45 32.07
CA PHE A 263 31.46 -12.66 33.51
C PHE A 263 30.21 -11.92 34.07
N SER A 264 29.46 -11.19 33.25
CA SER A 264 28.25 -10.43 33.63
C SER A 264 26.93 -11.13 33.26
N GLY A 265 26.98 -12.37 32.72
CA GLY A 265 25.78 -13.12 32.34
C GLY A 265 25.07 -12.62 31.07
N LYS A 266 25.67 -11.68 30.34
CA LYS A 266 25.25 -11.27 28.98
C LYS A 266 26.19 -11.88 27.94
N ALA A 267 25.62 -12.45 26.88
CA ALA A 267 26.36 -13.05 25.77
C ALA A 267 27.23 -12.01 25.05
N ILE A 268 28.50 -12.34 24.74
CA ILE A 268 29.36 -11.57 23.82
C ILE A 268 29.27 -12.14 22.40
N THR A 269 28.60 -13.28 22.20
CA THR A 269 28.31 -13.75 20.85
C THR A 269 27.30 -12.80 20.23
N GLU A 270 27.77 -11.75 19.56
CA GLU A 270 27.05 -11.21 18.41
C GLU A 270 26.69 -12.42 17.56
N PRO A 271 25.40 -12.72 17.36
CA PRO A 271 25.01 -13.90 16.62
C PRO A 271 25.66 -13.82 15.25
N MET A 272 26.51 -14.80 14.93
CA MET A 272 27.07 -14.94 13.59
C MET A 272 25.90 -14.90 12.61
N THR A 273 25.98 -14.02 11.63
CA THR A 273 24.87 -13.77 10.72
C THR A 273 25.13 -14.49 9.41
N GLY A 274 24.23 -15.39 9.03
CA GLY A 274 24.22 -16.04 7.73
C GLY A 274 23.31 -15.31 6.75
N VAL A 275 23.59 -15.44 5.46
CA VAL A 275 22.73 -14.95 4.37
C VAL A 275 22.29 -16.16 3.54
N TYR A 276 21.01 -16.23 3.21
CA TYR A 276 20.46 -17.35 2.41
C TYR A 276 19.86 -16.91 1.07
N ARG A 277 19.56 -15.62 0.92
CA ARG A 277 19.11 -15.04 -0.34
C ARG A 277 19.53 -13.58 -0.44
N HIS A 278 19.73 -13.13 -1.68
CA HIS A 278 19.93 -11.74 -2.04
C HIS A 278 18.84 -11.30 -3.02
N ASP A 279 18.54 -10.01 -3.01
CA ASP A 279 17.53 -9.41 -3.86
C ASP A 279 18.11 -9.10 -5.25
N ILE A 280 17.32 -9.46 -6.25
CA ILE A 280 17.58 -9.27 -7.67
C ILE A 280 16.55 -8.29 -8.23
N ARG A 281 17.08 -7.22 -8.80
CA ARG A 281 16.34 -6.14 -9.45
C ARG A 281 15.53 -6.63 -10.64
N VAL A 282 14.52 -5.84 -11.00
CA VAL A 282 13.57 -6.11 -12.08
C VAL A 282 13.49 -4.91 -13.03
N GLY A 283 12.57 -4.95 -14.01
CA GLY A 283 12.31 -3.80 -14.87
C GLY A 283 13.53 -3.35 -15.66
N VAL A 284 13.86 -2.05 -15.59
CA VAL A 284 14.98 -1.48 -16.35
C VAL A 284 16.37 -1.93 -15.85
N HIS A 285 16.48 -2.45 -14.63
CA HIS A 285 17.72 -2.99 -14.06
C HIS A 285 17.66 -4.51 -13.84
N ASP A 286 16.86 -5.23 -14.62
CA ASP A 286 16.62 -6.67 -14.42
C ASP A 286 17.92 -7.49 -14.31
N GLY A 287 18.00 -8.32 -13.26
CA GLY A 287 19.13 -9.21 -13.02
C GLY A 287 20.29 -8.60 -12.22
N GLN A 288 20.27 -7.29 -11.94
CA GLN A 288 21.27 -6.67 -11.07
C GLN A 288 21.03 -7.01 -9.60
N LYS A 289 22.12 -7.06 -8.81
CA LYS A 289 22.04 -7.27 -7.35
C LYS A 289 21.91 -5.94 -6.63
N ILE A 290 21.25 -5.96 -5.48
CA ILE A 290 21.30 -4.86 -4.51
C ILE A 290 22.44 -5.08 -3.49
N GLU A 291 22.73 -6.31 -3.10
CA GLU A 291 23.83 -6.64 -2.18
C GLU A 291 25.18 -6.08 -2.66
N ASP A 292 25.97 -5.52 -1.72
CA ASP A 292 27.26 -4.83 -1.88
C ASP A 292 27.25 -3.56 -2.76
N ILE A 293 26.17 -3.33 -3.49
CA ILE A 293 26.03 -2.21 -4.42
C ILE A 293 25.08 -1.20 -3.81
N GLY A 294 23.83 -1.55 -3.56
CA GLY A 294 22.77 -0.64 -3.15
C GLY A 294 22.07 0.00 -4.36
N VAL A 295 21.15 0.90 -4.10
CA VAL A 295 20.34 1.60 -5.09
C VAL A 295 20.87 3.02 -5.24
N LYS A 296 21.15 3.42 -6.48
CA LYS A 296 21.67 4.74 -6.80
C LYS A 296 20.55 5.79 -6.70
N THR A 297 20.86 6.92 -6.09
CA THR A 297 19.98 8.09 -6.06
C THR A 297 19.92 8.75 -7.44
N ASN A 298 18.73 9.07 -7.95
CA ASN A 298 18.58 9.82 -9.21
C ASN A 298 18.95 11.30 -9.01
N TYR A 299 18.51 11.89 -7.90
CA TYR A 299 18.74 13.29 -7.57
C TYR A 299 19.29 13.44 -6.16
N VAL A 300 20.53 13.91 -6.04
CA VAL A 300 21.18 14.13 -4.75
C VAL A 300 20.76 15.49 -4.20
N ILE A 301 19.98 15.49 -3.12
CA ILE A 301 19.41 16.67 -2.48
C ILE A 301 19.86 16.68 -1.02
N ARG A 302 21.01 17.30 -0.75
CA ARG A 302 21.59 17.39 0.60
C ARG A 302 20.90 18.44 1.46
N PRO A 303 20.87 18.24 2.79
CA PRO A 303 20.30 19.23 3.69
C PRO A 303 21.12 20.51 3.63
N ARG A 304 20.42 21.63 3.69
CA ARG A 304 20.95 22.97 3.83
C ARG A 304 20.73 23.45 5.25
N LEU A 305 21.27 24.62 5.58
CA LEU A 305 21.12 25.19 6.92
C LEU A 305 19.64 25.38 7.28
N GLU A 306 18.82 25.75 6.30
CA GLU A 306 17.38 25.98 6.46
C GLU A 306 16.61 24.69 6.78
N ASP A 307 17.12 23.52 6.40
CA ASP A 307 16.53 22.22 6.74
C ASP A 307 16.90 21.80 8.18
N LEU A 308 17.95 22.39 8.76
CA LEU A 308 18.48 22.02 10.08
C LEU A 308 18.02 22.96 11.20
N VAL A 309 17.67 24.20 10.87
CA VAL A 309 17.29 25.23 11.85
C VAL A 309 15.76 25.29 11.98
N PRO A 310 15.20 25.25 13.20
CA PRO A 310 13.75 25.36 13.40
C PRO A 310 13.18 26.63 12.76
N TYR A 311 12.03 26.48 12.09
CA TYR A 311 11.34 27.59 11.44
C TYR A 311 11.03 28.71 12.45
N ASN A 312 11.69 29.86 12.28
CA ASN A 312 11.54 31.03 13.15
C ASN A 312 10.71 32.16 12.48
N GLY A 313 9.93 31.84 11.44
CA GLY A 313 9.08 32.80 10.73
C GLY A 313 9.78 33.64 9.66
N ASN A 314 11.10 33.48 9.45
CA ASN A 314 11.88 34.33 8.53
C ASN A 314 12.66 33.58 7.44
N TYR A 315 12.53 32.24 7.33
CA TYR A 315 13.23 31.51 6.28
C TYR A 315 12.43 31.46 4.99
N PRO A 316 12.99 31.88 3.83
CA PRO A 316 12.34 31.66 2.56
C PRO A 316 12.20 30.15 2.36
N SER A 317 10.95 29.68 2.28
CA SER A 317 10.57 28.28 2.06
C SER A 317 11.09 27.67 0.75
N GLU A 318 11.82 28.45 -0.05
CA GLU A 318 12.26 28.20 -1.43
C GLU A 318 13.57 27.40 -1.51
N HIS A 319 14.14 27.06 -0.35
CA HIS A 319 15.45 26.41 -0.26
C HIS A 319 15.44 25.10 0.52
N HIS A 320 14.28 24.68 1.03
CA HIS A 320 14.12 23.41 1.73
C HIS A 320 14.21 22.22 0.76
N GLN A 321 14.71 21.06 1.19
CA GLN A 321 14.84 19.85 0.36
C GLN A 321 13.49 19.45 -0.26
N PHE A 322 12.41 19.53 0.52
CA PHE A 322 11.04 19.26 0.04
C PHE A 322 10.57 20.20 -1.08
N ASP A 323 11.07 21.44 -1.12
CA ASP A 323 10.78 22.37 -2.22
C ASP A 323 11.39 21.87 -3.53
N SER A 324 12.67 21.48 -3.48
CA SER A 324 13.40 20.91 -4.62
C SER A 324 12.77 19.59 -5.09
N ILE A 325 12.38 18.72 -4.15
CA ILE A 325 11.68 17.47 -4.46
C ILE A 325 10.33 17.74 -5.13
N SER A 326 9.57 18.72 -4.64
CA SER A 326 8.28 19.09 -5.23
C SER A 326 8.42 19.54 -6.68
N ASP A 327 9.47 20.30 -7.02
CA ASP A 327 9.71 20.75 -8.39
C ASP A 327 10.12 19.62 -9.33
N LEU A 328 10.97 18.71 -8.87
CA LEU A 328 11.38 17.55 -9.65
C LEU A 328 10.20 16.61 -9.90
N LEU A 329 9.34 16.38 -8.90
CA LEU A 329 8.12 15.59 -9.05
C LEU A 329 7.08 16.27 -9.96
N TYR A 330 7.01 17.61 -9.94
CA TYR A 330 6.19 18.35 -10.89
C TYR A 330 6.66 18.10 -12.33
N GLY A 331 7.96 18.25 -12.61
CA GLY A 331 8.56 17.98 -13.91
C GLY A 331 8.30 16.54 -14.38
N PHE A 332 8.56 15.56 -13.52
CA PHE A 332 8.27 14.15 -13.79
C PHE A 332 6.78 13.91 -14.09
N GLY A 333 5.88 14.58 -13.37
CA GLY A 333 4.45 14.49 -13.60
C GLY A 333 3.99 15.02 -14.96
N ILE A 334 4.60 16.11 -15.43
CA ILE A 334 4.36 16.65 -16.77
C ILE A 334 4.85 15.68 -17.84
N GLU A 335 6.09 15.19 -17.71
CA GLU A 335 6.71 14.27 -18.67
C GLU A 335 5.93 12.96 -18.80
N THR A 336 5.51 12.39 -17.67
CA THR A 336 4.77 11.11 -17.63
C THR A 336 3.27 11.26 -17.85
N GLY A 337 2.75 12.48 -17.91
CA GLY A 337 1.32 12.77 -18.01
C GLY A 337 0.52 12.38 -16.76
N ARG A 338 1.19 12.22 -15.61
CA ARG A 338 0.61 11.85 -14.31
C ARG A 338 0.08 13.03 -13.52
N PHE A 339 0.56 14.24 -13.82
CA PHE A 339 0.20 15.45 -13.06
C PHE A 339 -1.32 15.70 -13.03
N ASP A 340 -1.99 15.53 -14.17
CA ASP A 340 -3.43 15.78 -14.30
C ASP A 340 -4.32 14.59 -13.88
N LEU A 341 -3.73 13.49 -13.39
CA LEU A 341 -4.51 12.32 -13.03
C LEU A 341 -5.16 12.51 -11.66
N HIS A 342 -6.41 12.08 -11.55
CA HIS A 342 -7.08 11.93 -10.26
C HIS A 342 -8.04 10.74 -10.34
N PHE A 343 -8.04 9.93 -9.29
CA PHE A 343 -9.00 8.84 -9.17
C PHE A 343 -9.22 8.44 -7.71
N ILE A 344 -10.45 8.56 -7.24
CA ILE A 344 -10.89 8.10 -5.92
C ILE A 344 -12.24 7.42 -6.09
N ALA A 345 -12.34 6.17 -5.65
CA ALA A 345 -13.59 5.42 -5.66
C ALA A 345 -13.74 4.68 -4.34
N GLU A 346 -13.89 5.39 -3.24
CA GLU A 346 -13.96 4.81 -1.89
C GLU A 346 -15.42 4.69 -1.43
N PRO A 347 -15.75 3.75 -0.51
CA PRO A 347 -14.86 2.88 0.25
C PRO A 347 -14.27 1.68 -0.53
N PHE A 348 -13.19 1.09 -0.01
CA PHE A 348 -12.55 -0.11 -0.57
C PHE A 348 -13.50 -1.31 -0.72
N THR A 349 -14.39 -1.49 0.25
CA THR A 349 -15.46 -2.50 0.21
C THR A 349 -16.78 -1.81 -0.15
N LEU A 350 -17.27 -2.06 -1.35
CA LEU A 350 -18.54 -1.58 -1.86
C LEU A 350 -19.67 -2.52 -1.41
N VAL A 351 -20.65 -1.98 -0.70
CA VAL A 351 -21.89 -2.69 -0.37
C VAL A 351 -22.96 -2.22 -1.34
N VAL A 352 -23.42 -3.13 -2.20
CA VAL A 352 -24.30 -2.80 -3.34
C VAL A 352 -25.53 -3.70 -3.35
N PRO A 353 -26.65 -3.26 -3.94
CA PRO A 353 -27.82 -4.13 -4.09
C PRO A 353 -27.49 -5.35 -4.97
N VAL A 354 -28.32 -6.39 -4.86
CA VAL A 354 -28.30 -7.50 -5.85
C VAL A 354 -28.74 -6.94 -7.20
N GLY A 355 -27.92 -7.12 -8.24
CA GLY A 355 -28.19 -6.59 -9.58
C GLY A 355 -27.12 -5.61 -10.06
N ASN A 356 -27.51 -4.76 -11.00
CA ASN A 356 -26.66 -3.68 -11.51
C ASN A 356 -26.39 -2.67 -10.38
N PHE A 357 -25.21 -2.06 -10.42
CA PHE A 357 -24.80 -1.06 -9.44
C PHE A 357 -23.90 -0.02 -10.10
N ASP A 358 -23.80 1.16 -9.49
CA ASP A 358 -22.88 2.20 -9.92
C ASP A 358 -21.68 2.24 -8.97
N ILE A 359 -20.49 2.38 -9.55
CA ILE A 359 -19.32 2.82 -8.79
C ILE A 359 -19.26 4.34 -8.92
N VAL A 360 -19.35 5.03 -7.78
CA VAL A 360 -19.16 6.48 -7.72
C VAL A 360 -17.67 6.75 -7.55
N ALA A 361 -17.10 7.54 -8.45
CA ALA A 361 -15.69 7.88 -8.42
C ALA A 361 -15.48 9.38 -8.65
N GLU A 362 -14.56 9.99 -7.92
CA GLU A 362 -13.99 11.29 -8.28
C GLU A 362 -12.84 11.05 -9.27
N THR A 363 -12.87 11.68 -10.45
CA THR A 363 -11.88 11.41 -11.49
C THR A 363 -11.45 12.63 -12.29
N GLN A 364 -10.22 12.60 -12.81
CA GLN A 364 -9.66 13.55 -13.75
C GLN A 364 -8.61 12.84 -14.63
N GLY A 365 -8.53 13.24 -15.90
CA GLY A 365 -7.39 12.92 -16.77
C GLY A 365 -7.37 11.52 -17.39
N MET A 366 -8.44 10.73 -17.23
CA MET A 366 -8.67 9.43 -17.90
C MET A 366 -9.68 9.58 -19.05
N ASP A 367 -9.54 8.79 -20.11
CA ASP A 367 -10.46 8.78 -21.27
C ASP A 367 -11.53 7.69 -21.13
N GLU A 368 -11.17 6.58 -20.51
CA GLU A 368 -12.03 5.39 -20.37
C GLU A 368 -11.73 4.59 -19.09
N PHE A 369 -12.74 3.84 -18.64
CA PHE A 369 -12.64 2.87 -17.56
C PHE A 369 -13.09 1.49 -18.03
N ILE A 370 -12.33 0.46 -17.64
CA ILE A 370 -12.70 -0.94 -17.78
C ILE A 370 -12.79 -1.52 -16.37
N VAL A 371 -13.95 -2.10 -16.03
CA VAL A 371 -14.15 -2.83 -14.79
C VAL A 371 -14.26 -4.31 -15.13
N ALA A 372 -13.42 -5.14 -14.52
CA ALA A 372 -13.44 -6.59 -14.70
C ALA A 372 -13.55 -7.30 -13.36
N SER A 373 -14.12 -8.50 -13.34
CA SER A 373 -14.00 -9.40 -12.19
C SER A 373 -12.55 -9.87 -12.03
N GLU A 374 -12.21 -10.40 -10.87
CA GLU A 374 -10.90 -11.03 -10.64
C GLU A 374 -10.58 -12.20 -11.59
N HIS A 375 -11.59 -12.76 -12.25
CA HIS A 375 -11.44 -13.82 -13.25
C HIS A 375 -11.40 -13.29 -14.70
N GLY A 376 -11.27 -11.97 -14.89
CA GLY A 376 -11.13 -11.35 -16.21
C GLY A 376 -12.44 -11.11 -16.97
N LYS A 377 -13.61 -11.43 -16.38
CA LYS A 377 -14.90 -11.11 -17.00
C LYS A 377 -15.11 -9.59 -16.96
N THR A 378 -15.31 -8.95 -18.11
CA THR A 378 -15.66 -7.53 -18.16
C THR A 378 -17.07 -7.30 -17.61
N ILE A 379 -17.18 -6.36 -16.67
CA ILE A 379 -18.40 -5.97 -15.95
C ILE A 379 -18.90 -4.59 -16.40
N ALA A 380 -17.96 -3.70 -16.75
CA ALA A 380 -18.24 -2.40 -17.32
C ALA A 380 -17.14 -1.98 -18.29
N HIS A 381 -17.51 -1.23 -19.31
CA HIS A 381 -16.58 -0.51 -20.17
C HIS A 381 -17.21 0.83 -20.48
N VAL A 382 -16.62 1.89 -19.96
CA VAL A 382 -17.14 3.26 -20.05
C VAL A 382 -16.12 4.13 -20.77
N LYS A 383 -16.56 4.85 -21.79
CA LYS A 383 -15.75 5.77 -22.59
C LYS A 383 -16.25 7.20 -22.42
N ASN A 384 -15.46 8.16 -22.90
CA ASN A 384 -15.78 9.60 -22.85
C ASN A 384 -15.93 10.10 -21.41
N VAL A 385 -15.00 9.69 -20.55
CA VAL A 385 -14.94 10.17 -19.16
C VAL A 385 -14.69 11.68 -19.16
N PRO A 386 -15.35 12.45 -18.28
CA PRO A 386 -15.12 13.89 -18.18
C PRO A 386 -13.66 14.23 -17.93
N THR A 387 -13.15 15.22 -18.66
CA THR A 387 -11.76 15.67 -18.54
C THR A 387 -11.52 16.53 -17.29
N LYS A 388 -12.56 17.24 -16.83
CA LYS A 388 -12.51 18.04 -15.61
C LYS A 388 -12.70 17.15 -14.39
N ARG A 389 -12.00 17.51 -13.31
CA ARG A 389 -12.16 16.87 -12.01
C ARG A 389 -13.61 16.95 -11.55
N GLY A 390 -14.17 15.81 -11.14
CA GLY A 390 -15.51 15.74 -10.59
C GLY A 390 -15.98 14.32 -10.33
N GLU A 391 -17.18 14.21 -9.75
CA GLU A 391 -17.86 12.94 -9.58
C GLU A 391 -18.28 12.36 -10.94
N PHE A 392 -18.04 11.06 -11.11
CA PHE A 392 -18.41 10.27 -12.26
C PHE A 392 -18.95 8.91 -11.81
N ARG A 393 -19.98 8.43 -12.51
CA ARG A 393 -20.60 7.12 -12.22
C ARG A 393 -20.19 6.12 -13.28
N ILE A 394 -19.69 4.98 -12.83
CA ILE A 394 -19.32 3.85 -13.67
C ILE A 394 -20.40 2.77 -13.51
N PRO A 395 -21.37 2.68 -14.43
CA PRO A 395 -22.43 1.68 -14.35
C PRO A 395 -21.87 0.27 -14.57
N CYS A 396 -22.15 -0.63 -13.65
CA CYS A 396 -21.61 -1.98 -13.60
C CYS A 396 -22.73 -3.03 -13.63
N SER A 397 -22.47 -4.10 -14.38
CA SER A 397 -23.26 -5.33 -14.29
C SER A 397 -22.95 -6.07 -12.97
N PRO A 398 -23.74 -7.07 -12.54
CA PRO A 398 -23.43 -7.84 -11.35
C PRO A 398 -22.12 -8.64 -11.54
N VAL A 399 -21.29 -8.69 -10.50
CA VAL A 399 -20.06 -9.51 -10.51
C VAL A 399 -20.41 -10.98 -10.68
N GLN A 400 -21.40 -11.43 -9.91
CA GLN A 400 -21.99 -12.77 -9.96
C GLN A 400 -23.50 -12.69 -9.66
N PRO A 401 -24.30 -13.71 -10.04
CA PRO A 401 -25.72 -13.76 -9.70
C PRO A 401 -25.96 -13.84 -8.19
N GLY A 402 -27.02 -13.18 -7.71
CA GLY A 402 -27.52 -13.34 -6.34
C GLY A 402 -26.68 -12.65 -5.27
N ILE A 403 -26.78 -13.16 -4.03
CA ILE A 403 -26.01 -12.67 -2.88
C ILE A 403 -24.60 -13.25 -2.98
N SER A 404 -23.64 -12.40 -3.32
CA SER A 404 -22.26 -12.81 -3.51
C SER A 404 -21.29 -11.76 -2.96
N GLU A 405 -20.08 -12.22 -2.69
CA GLU A 405 -18.94 -11.35 -2.47
C GLU A 405 -17.90 -11.66 -3.55
N GLY A 406 -17.25 -10.63 -4.06
CA GLY A 406 -16.25 -10.80 -5.10
C GLY A 406 -15.35 -9.59 -5.19
N ARG A 407 -14.34 -9.69 -6.04
CA ARG A 407 -13.44 -8.57 -6.33
C ARG A 407 -13.59 -8.09 -7.75
N ILE A 408 -13.47 -6.78 -7.89
CA ILE A 408 -13.39 -6.11 -9.18
C ILE A 408 -12.06 -5.38 -9.31
N ILE A 409 -11.58 -5.31 -10.53
CA ILE A 409 -10.41 -4.56 -10.95
C ILE A 409 -10.91 -3.40 -11.79
N ILE A 410 -10.67 -2.17 -11.35
CA ILE A 410 -10.97 -0.96 -12.09
C ILE A 410 -9.69 -0.52 -12.76
N SER A 411 -9.67 -0.48 -14.10
CA SER A 411 -8.56 0.03 -14.90
C SER A 411 -8.96 1.36 -15.54
N GLY A 412 -8.17 2.41 -15.31
CA GLY A 412 -8.29 3.70 -15.97
C GLY A 412 -7.28 3.82 -17.09
N LEU A 413 -7.73 4.22 -18.28
CA LEU A 413 -6.89 4.33 -19.45
C LEU A 413 -6.92 5.74 -20.03
N LYS A 414 -5.80 6.12 -20.64
CA LYS A 414 -5.64 7.34 -21.42
C LYS A 414 -4.94 6.99 -22.72
N LYS A 415 -5.51 7.36 -23.85
CA LYS A 415 -5.02 7.01 -25.19
C LYS A 415 -4.73 5.50 -25.34
N GLY A 416 -5.59 4.66 -24.75
CA GLY A 416 -5.48 3.19 -24.79
C GLY A 416 -4.39 2.57 -23.88
N LYS A 417 -3.65 3.39 -23.13
CA LYS A 417 -2.66 2.91 -22.14
C LYS A 417 -3.28 2.88 -20.74
N VAL A 418 -3.13 1.76 -20.03
CA VAL A 418 -3.51 1.67 -18.61
C VAL A 418 -2.58 2.57 -17.79
N LEU A 419 -3.17 3.54 -17.10
CA LEU A 419 -2.45 4.45 -16.19
C LEU A 419 -2.80 4.19 -14.72
N MET A 420 -3.95 3.55 -14.49
CA MET A 420 -4.41 3.20 -13.15
C MET A 420 -5.01 1.80 -13.13
N ARG A 421 -4.70 1.03 -12.09
CA ARG A 421 -5.39 -0.20 -11.73
C ARG A 421 -5.60 -0.27 -10.22
N THR A 422 -6.85 -0.34 -9.79
CA THR A 422 -7.21 -0.52 -8.37
C THR A 422 -8.17 -1.67 -8.19
N ILE A 423 -8.16 -2.26 -7.00
CA ILE A 423 -9.06 -3.36 -6.64
C ILE A 423 -10.14 -2.87 -5.68
N ARG A 424 -11.36 -3.39 -5.80
CA ARG A 424 -12.42 -3.24 -4.81
C ARG A 424 -13.01 -4.58 -4.43
N GLU A 425 -13.40 -4.69 -3.17
CA GLU A 425 -14.31 -5.74 -2.74
C GLU A 425 -15.74 -5.28 -3.02
N VAL A 426 -16.56 -6.16 -3.56
CA VAL A 426 -17.98 -5.92 -3.82
C VAL A 426 -18.77 -6.95 -3.03
N LYS A 427 -19.67 -6.46 -2.18
CA LYS A 427 -20.60 -7.28 -1.39
C LYS A 427 -22.01 -6.98 -1.84
N HIS A 428 -22.61 -7.91 -2.58
CA HIS A 428 -24.02 -7.82 -2.93
C HIS A 428 -24.87 -8.14 -1.70
N GLN A 429 -25.73 -7.20 -1.34
CA GLN A 429 -26.67 -7.31 -0.24
C GLN A 429 -28.12 -7.20 -0.74
N PRO A 430 -29.06 -7.96 -0.15
CA PRO A 430 -30.47 -7.77 -0.43
C PRO A 430 -30.93 -6.36 -0.05
N THR A 431 -31.90 -5.83 -0.77
CA THR A 431 -32.60 -4.60 -0.34
C THR A 431 -33.60 -4.91 0.76
N LEU A 432 -33.98 -3.92 1.59
CA LEU A 432 -34.97 -4.12 2.67
C LEU A 432 -36.26 -4.86 2.22
N PRO A 433 -36.87 -4.55 1.06
CA PRO A 433 -38.03 -5.30 0.55
C PRO A 433 -37.75 -6.78 0.22
N SER A 434 -36.49 -7.15 0.02
CA SER A 434 -36.07 -8.54 -0.23
C SER A 434 -35.91 -9.36 1.05
N TYR A 435 -35.94 -8.73 2.23
CA TYR A 435 -35.92 -9.44 3.49
C TYR A 435 -37.31 -9.96 3.84
N ILE A 436 -37.37 -11.22 4.27
CA ILE A 436 -38.60 -11.81 4.78
C ILE A 436 -38.68 -11.49 6.27
N HIS A 437 -39.77 -10.85 6.70
CA HIS A 437 -40.04 -10.68 8.13
C HIS A 437 -40.44 -12.02 8.74
N LEU A 438 -39.61 -12.53 9.64
CA LEU A 438 -39.90 -13.73 10.42
C LEU A 438 -40.46 -13.28 11.77
N SER A 439 -41.65 -13.77 12.12
CA SER A 439 -42.38 -13.51 13.36
C SER A 439 -42.88 -14.82 13.96
N ILE A 440 -43.42 -14.79 15.19
CA ILE A 440 -43.99 -15.99 15.84
C ILE A 440 -45.16 -16.59 15.04
N ASP A 441 -45.83 -15.77 14.22
CA ASP A 441 -46.94 -16.17 13.36
C ASP A 441 -46.48 -16.61 11.96
N THR A 442 -45.17 -16.53 11.66
CA THR A 442 -44.64 -16.97 10.37
C THR A 442 -44.61 -18.50 10.34
N PRO A 443 -45.31 -19.14 9.38
CA PRO A 443 -45.38 -20.60 9.30
C PRO A 443 -44.01 -21.25 9.17
N GLN A 444 -43.89 -22.50 9.62
CA GLN A 444 -42.67 -23.30 9.51
C GLN A 444 -42.16 -23.27 8.06
N PHE A 445 -40.95 -22.73 7.86
CA PHE A 445 -40.31 -22.69 6.55
C PHE A 445 -39.22 -23.74 6.44
N LYS A 446 -39.07 -24.32 5.25
CA LYS A 446 -37.99 -25.24 4.92
C LYS A 446 -37.13 -24.64 3.82
N LEU A 447 -35.85 -24.46 4.09
CA LEU A 447 -34.88 -24.04 3.08
C LEU A 447 -34.64 -25.21 2.12
N GLN A 448 -35.05 -25.04 0.87
CA GLN A 448 -34.75 -25.98 -0.21
C GLN A 448 -33.69 -25.38 -1.13
N ASN A 449 -32.87 -26.24 -1.76
CA ASN A 449 -31.82 -25.88 -2.72
C ASN A 449 -30.70 -24.99 -2.16
N LYS A 450 -29.82 -25.59 -1.35
CA LYS A 450 -28.56 -24.97 -0.93
C LYS A 450 -27.62 -24.89 -2.16
N ASN A 451 -27.32 -23.68 -2.63
CA ASN A 451 -26.19 -23.45 -3.52
C ASN A 451 -25.19 -22.49 -2.86
N ALA A 452 -23.97 -22.41 -3.39
CA ALA A 452 -22.90 -21.59 -2.82
C ALA A 452 -23.20 -20.07 -2.76
N GLY A 453 -24.25 -19.60 -3.46
CA GLY A 453 -24.70 -18.20 -3.46
C GLY A 453 -25.94 -17.92 -2.60
N THR A 454 -26.46 -18.91 -1.88
CA THR A 454 -27.59 -18.76 -0.94
C THR A 454 -27.11 -18.78 0.50
N GLY A 455 -27.07 -17.62 1.14
CA GLY A 455 -26.83 -17.46 2.56
C GLY A 455 -27.96 -16.65 3.21
N ILE A 456 -28.28 -16.96 4.46
CA ILE A 456 -29.23 -16.16 5.25
C ILE A 456 -28.47 -14.98 5.84
N LYS A 457 -28.86 -13.76 5.46
CA LYS A 457 -28.30 -12.52 6.01
C LYS A 457 -29.35 -11.84 6.88
N HIS A 458 -28.93 -11.35 8.03
CA HIS A 458 -29.76 -10.52 8.90
C HIS A 458 -29.90 -9.10 8.36
N ALA A 459 -31.06 -8.48 8.60
CA ALA A 459 -31.21 -7.04 8.44
C ALA A 459 -30.70 -6.36 9.72
N GLY A 460 -29.45 -5.86 9.69
CA GLY A 460 -28.88 -5.07 10.80
C GLY A 460 -28.38 -5.88 12.01
N LYS A 461 -28.08 -5.16 13.11
CA LYS A 461 -27.69 -5.75 14.41
C LYS A 461 -28.93 -6.28 15.13
N SER A 462 -29.22 -7.56 14.99
CA SER A 462 -30.21 -8.25 15.85
C SER A 462 -29.61 -8.53 17.23
N THR A 463 -30.36 -8.25 18.30
CA THR A 463 -29.97 -8.64 19.66
C THR A 463 -29.92 -10.17 19.78
N ASP A 464 -29.21 -10.72 20.78
CA ASP A 464 -29.09 -12.17 20.99
C ASP A 464 -30.45 -12.88 21.13
N ILE A 465 -31.50 -12.15 21.53
CA ILE A 465 -32.87 -12.67 21.70
C ILE A 465 -33.66 -12.65 20.37
N GLN A 466 -33.20 -11.87 19.39
CA GLN A 466 -33.85 -11.62 18.10
C GLN A 466 -33.02 -12.17 16.91
N GLY A 467 -31.89 -12.83 17.20
CA GLY A 467 -30.92 -13.34 16.24
C GLY A 467 -30.98 -14.86 16.02
N TRP A 468 -30.09 -15.37 15.16
CA TRP A 468 -29.87 -16.82 14.97
C TRP A 468 -28.96 -17.36 16.07
N ASN A 469 -29.44 -18.32 16.87
CA ASN A 469 -28.62 -18.96 17.90
C ASN A 469 -28.45 -20.45 17.64
N TYR A 470 -27.22 -20.95 17.71
CA TYR A 470 -26.95 -22.39 17.64
C TYR A 470 -27.08 -22.99 19.04
N HIS A 471 -28.10 -23.83 19.25
CA HIS A 471 -28.37 -24.45 20.55
C HIS A 471 -28.78 -25.91 20.33
N SER A 472 -28.16 -26.84 21.07
CA SER A 472 -28.49 -28.28 21.03
C SER A 472 -28.44 -28.91 19.62
N GLY A 473 -27.48 -28.51 18.78
CA GLY A 473 -27.27 -29.14 17.47
C GLY A 473 -28.11 -28.59 16.31
N GLY A 474 -28.88 -27.52 16.53
CA GLY A 474 -29.68 -26.84 15.51
C GLY A 474 -29.67 -25.31 15.66
N TRP A 475 -30.02 -24.61 14.58
CA TRP A 475 -30.20 -23.16 14.59
C TRP A 475 -31.63 -22.82 15.06
N ARG A 476 -31.77 -21.87 15.98
CA ARG A 476 -33.05 -21.38 16.51
C ARG A 476 -33.33 -19.96 16.04
N PHE A 477 -34.61 -19.67 15.80
CA PHE A 477 -35.15 -18.32 15.58
C PHE A 477 -36.30 -18.09 16.56
N GLY A 478 -36.15 -17.12 17.48
CA GLY A 478 -37.11 -16.93 18.57
C GLY A 478 -37.34 -18.24 19.35
N ASN A 479 -38.61 -18.64 19.50
CA ASN A 479 -38.99 -19.89 20.19
C ASN A 479 -39.05 -21.12 19.27
N GLY A 480 -38.71 -20.98 17.97
CA GLY A 480 -38.77 -22.05 16.97
C GLY A 480 -37.47 -22.83 16.83
N LEU A 481 -37.58 -24.16 16.72
CA LEU A 481 -36.48 -25.09 16.44
C LEU A 481 -36.42 -25.43 14.94
N ILE A 482 -35.27 -25.24 14.28
CA ILE A 482 -35.00 -25.85 12.97
C ILE A 482 -34.33 -27.20 13.23
N SER A 483 -35.07 -28.31 13.03
CA SER A 483 -34.51 -29.66 13.12
C SER A 483 -33.69 -30.00 11.88
N LYS A 484 -32.56 -30.67 12.08
CA LYS A 484 -31.82 -31.33 11.00
C LYS A 484 -32.68 -32.47 10.45
N ASN A 485 -32.81 -32.53 9.12
CA ASN A 485 -32.87 -33.81 8.42
C ASN A 485 -31.49 -34.07 7.83
#